data_AF-A0A3D2FXL8-F1
#
_entry.id   AF-A0A3D2FXL8-F1
#
_cell.length_a   1.000
_cell.length_b   1.000
_cell.length_c   1.000
_cell.angle_alpha   90.00
_cell.angle_beta   90.00
_cell.angle_gamma   90.00
#
_symmetry.space_group_name_H-M   'P 1'
#
loop_
_entity.id
_entity.type
_entity.pdbx_description
1 polymer ?
#
loop_
_entity_poly.entity_id
_entity_poly.type
_entity_poly.pdbx_seq_one_letter_code
_entity_poly.pdbx_strand_id
1 'polypeptide(L)' 'MTDSRPAFTGPELCAREAHEIVTMLKRGDISPHDCIDAALARIEAVEPSINAMPTICAERAYAAAEALKAT' A
#
# COMPACT_ATOMS: atom_id res chain seq x y z
N MET A 1 16.32 22.41 9.05
CA MET A 1 16.48 21.02 9.50
C MET A 1 16.73 20.18 8.26
N THR A 2 17.94 19.66 8.09
CA THR A 2 18.20 18.60 7.10
C THR A 2 17.38 17.39 7.53
N ASP A 3 16.44 16.97 6.68
CA ASP A 3 15.65 15.77 6.94
C ASP A 3 16.63 14.60 7.08
N SER A 4 16.77 14.10 8.31
CA SER A 4 17.77 13.09 8.70
C SER A 4 17.16 11.69 8.66
N ARG A 5 15.97 11.54 8.05
CA ARG A 5 15.31 10.26 7.92
C ARG A 5 16.06 9.39 6.90
N PRO A 6 16.24 8.08 7.19
CA PRO A 6 16.80 7.16 6.22
C PRO A 6 15.93 7.08 4.98
N ALA A 7 16.53 6.79 3.83
CA ALA A 7 15.80 6.56 2.60
C ALA A 7 14.81 5.40 2.78
N PHE A 8 13.63 5.53 2.16
CA PHE A 8 12.63 4.48 2.17
C PHE A 8 13.06 3.31 1.27
N THR A 9 12.90 2.08 1.76
CA THR A 9 13.39 0.86 1.10
C THR A 9 12.28 -0.13 0.72
N GLY A 10 11.01 0.28 0.82
CA GLY A 10 9.86 -0.53 0.42
C GLY A 10 9.36 -0.20 -1.00
N PRO A 11 8.22 -0.78 -1.40
CA PRO A 11 7.55 -0.46 -2.66
C PRO A 11 7.21 1.02 -2.78
N GLU A 12 7.43 1.62 -3.95
CA GLU A 12 7.33 3.07 -4.15
C GLU A 12 5.98 3.68 -3.70
N LEU A 13 4.88 2.96 -3.92
CA LEU A 13 3.54 3.41 -3.50
C LEU A 13 3.42 3.55 -1.98
N CYS A 14 4.14 2.75 -1.20
CA CYS A 14 4.16 2.86 0.26
C CYS A 14 4.96 4.07 0.78
N ALA A 15 5.75 4.73 -0.07
CA ALA A 15 6.47 5.96 0.27
C ALA A 15 5.62 7.22 0.05
N ARG A 16 4.51 7.11 -0.69
CA ARG A 16 3.63 8.22 -1.06
C ARG A 16 2.69 8.61 0.07
N GLU A 17 2.26 9.86 0.06
CA GLU A 17 1.20 10.31 0.95
C GLU A 17 -0.18 9.86 0.44
N ALA A 18 -1.12 9.68 1.36
CA ALA A 18 -2.46 9.19 1.03
C ALA A 18 -3.19 10.07 -0.01
N HIS A 19 -2.99 11.40 0.06
CA HIS A 19 -3.62 12.34 -0.88
C HIS A 19 -3.05 12.22 -2.30
N GLU A 20 -1.77 11.87 -2.44
CA GLU A 20 -1.13 11.59 -3.72
C GLU A 20 -1.69 10.30 -4.34
N ILE A 21 -1.80 9.23 -3.53
CA ILE A 21 -2.39 7.96 -3.96
C ILE A 21 -3.84 8.15 -4.42
N VAL A 22 -4.66 8.89 -3.68
CA VAL A 22 -6.05 9.19 -4.09
C VAL A 22 -6.09 9.96 -5.40
N THR A 23 -5.17 10.91 -5.60
CA THR A 23 -5.06 11.65 -6.87
C THR A 23 -4.71 10.73 -8.03
N MET A 24 -3.75 9.81 -7.84
CA MET A 24 -3.33 8.83 -8.85
C MET A 24 -4.46 7.85 -9.19
N LEU A 25 -5.19 7.35 -8.18
CA LEU A 25 -6.35 6.47 -8.36
C LEU A 25 -7.47 7.16 -9.15
N LYS A 26 -7.79 8.43 -8.84
CA LYS A 26 -8.80 9.20 -9.59
C LYS A 26 -8.40 9.46 -11.04
N ARG A 27 -7.09 9.56 -11.31
CA ARG A 27 -6.54 9.73 -12.66
C ARG A 27 -6.44 8.41 -13.43
N GLY A 28 -6.55 7.28 -12.75
CA GLY A 28 -6.35 5.95 -13.35
C GLY A 28 -4.87 5.61 -13.60
N ASP A 29 -3.94 6.35 -12.98
CA ASP A 29 -2.50 6.07 -13.10
C ASP A 29 -2.12 4.75 -12.40
N ILE A 30 -2.90 4.36 -11.40
CA ILE A 30 -2.79 3.10 -10.63
C ILE A 30 -4.19 2.56 -10.34
N SER A 31 -4.27 1.27 -10.06
CA SER A 31 -5.47 0.57 -9.63
C SER A 31 -5.49 0.34 -8.11
N PRO A 32 -6.66 0.06 -7.50
CA PRO A 32 -6.73 -0.38 -6.11
C PRO A 32 -5.90 -1.64 -5.82
N HIS A 33 -5.71 -2.52 -6.83
CA HIS A 33 -4.92 -3.73 -6.68
C HIS A 33 -3.44 -3.39 -6.53
N ASP A 34 -2.91 -2.43 -7.29
CA ASP A 34 -1.51 -1.99 -7.16
C ASP A 34 -1.20 -1.50 -5.74
N CYS A 35 -2.15 -0.80 -5.11
CA CYS A 35 -2.02 -0.37 -3.71
C CYS A 35 -1.99 -1.56 -2.72
N ILE A 36 -2.86 -2.56 -2.93
CA ILE A 36 -2.92 -3.75 -2.07
C ILE A 36 -1.63 -4.58 -2.24
N ASP A 37 -1.20 -4.81 -3.47
CA ASP A 37 0.00 -5.58 -3.79
C ASP A 37 1.26 -4.92 -3.19
N ALA A 38 1.38 -3.59 -3.32
CA ALA A 38 2.46 -2.83 -2.69
C ALA A 38 2.46 -2.96 -1.16
N ALA A 39 1.27 -2.88 -0.53
CA ALA A 39 1.16 -3.03 0.92
C ALA A 39 1.54 -4.45 1.37
N LEU A 40 1.06 -5.48 0.68
CA LEU A 40 1.37 -6.89 1.00
C LEU A 40 2.86 -7.20 0.80
N ALA A 41 3.47 -6.71 -0.29
CA ALA A 41 4.91 -6.86 -0.51
C ALA A 41 5.73 -6.19 0.60
N ARG A 42 5.28 -5.03 1.10
CA ARG A 42 5.94 -4.38 2.25
C ARG A 42 5.79 -5.20 3.52
N ILE A 43 4.58 -5.69 3.80
CA ILE A 43 4.30 -6.52 4.98
C ILE A 43 5.20 -7.76 4.95
N GLU A 44 5.23 -8.51 3.85
CA GLU A 44 6.08 -9.69 3.70
C GLU A 44 7.57 -9.37 3.98
N ALA A 45 8.06 -8.24 3.47
CA ALA A 45 9.45 -7.84 3.63
C ALA A 45 9.85 -7.48 5.08
N VAL A 46 8.93 -6.97 5.90
CA VAL A 46 9.27 -6.42 7.24
C VAL A 46 8.66 -7.18 8.41
N GLU A 47 7.56 -7.89 8.19
CA GLU A 47 6.82 -8.55 9.26
C GLU A 47 7.66 -9.56 10.06
N PRO A 48 8.61 -10.33 9.48
CA PRO A 48 9.47 -11.20 10.28
C PRO A 48 10.34 -10.46 11.31
N SER A 49 10.66 -9.19 11.04
CA SER A 49 11.50 -8.36 11.93
C SER A 49 10.68 -7.47 12.86
N ILE A 50 9.54 -6.96 12.38
CA ILE A 50 8.71 -5.98 13.10
C ILE A 50 7.59 -6.65 13.88
N ASN A 51 7.02 -7.74 13.35
CA ASN A 51 5.92 -8.51 13.96
C ASN A 51 4.74 -7.61 14.40
N ALA A 52 4.27 -6.73 13.50
CA ALA A 52 3.24 -5.73 13.80
C ALA A 52 1.82 -6.17 13.37
N MET A 53 1.71 -7.12 12.45
CA MET A 53 0.45 -7.50 11.80
C MET A 53 0.12 -8.97 12.13
N PRO A 54 -0.61 -9.24 13.22
CA PRO A 54 -1.01 -10.61 13.57
C PRO A 54 -1.99 -11.24 12.55
N THR A 55 -2.76 -10.42 11.84
CA THR A 55 -3.72 -10.89 10.82
C THR A 55 -3.70 -9.96 9.61
N ILE A 56 -3.35 -10.50 8.43
CA ILE A 56 -3.13 -9.72 7.21
C ILE A 56 -4.42 -9.46 6.41
N CYS A 57 -5.37 -10.42 6.37
CA CYS A 57 -6.66 -10.30 5.67
C CYS A 57 -6.57 -9.90 4.17
N ALA A 58 -5.58 -10.39 3.41
CA ALA A 58 -5.39 -10.07 1.99
C ALA A 58 -6.65 -10.27 1.14
N GLU A 59 -7.27 -11.45 1.23
CA GLU A 59 -8.51 -11.78 0.49
C GLU A 59 -9.63 -10.76 0.72
N ARG A 60 -9.77 -10.28 1.96
CA ARG A 60 -10.80 -9.30 2.31
C ARG A 60 -10.52 -7.93 1.72
N ALA A 61 -9.24 -7.58 1.55
CA ALA A 61 -8.83 -6.34 0.88
C ALA A 61 -9.13 -6.41 -0.63
N TYR A 62 -8.79 -7.51 -1.30
CA TYR A 62 -9.09 -7.69 -2.72
C TYR A 62 -10.61 -7.71 -2.98
N ALA A 63 -11.40 -8.39 -2.14
CA ALA A 63 -12.86 -8.37 -2.25
C ALA A 63 -13.44 -6.95 -2.15
N ALA A 64 -12.90 -6.09 -1.28
CA ALA A 64 -13.31 -4.69 -1.19
C ALA A 64 -12.94 -3.89 -2.44
N ALA A 65 -11.75 -4.14 -3.03
CA ALA A 65 -11.33 -3.52 -4.27
C ALA A 65 -12.24 -3.91 -5.46
N GLU A 66 -12.65 -5.17 -5.56
CA GLU A 66 -13.59 -5.61 -6.59
C GLU A 66 -14.97 -4.96 -6.45
N ALA A 67 -15.44 -4.74 -5.22
CA ALA A 67 -16.71 -4.06 -4.97
C ALA A 67 -16.72 -2.59 -5.47
N LEU A 68 -15.55 -1.93 -5.57
CA LEU A 68 -15.44 -0.58 -6.11
C LEU A 68 -15.72 -0.51 -7.61
N LYS A 69 -15.45 -1.59 -8.37
CA LYS A 69 -15.70 -1.65 -9.82
C LYS A 69 -17.18 -1.82 -10.15
N ALA A 70 -18.00 -2.21 -9.17
CA ALA A 70 -19.43 -2.46 -9.33
C ALA A 70 -20.31 -1.20 -9.20
N THR A 71 -19.71 -0.01 -9.05
CA THR A 71 -20.40 1.29 -8.94
C THR A 71 -20.00 2.19 -10.10
#